data_AF-A0A6D0IP36-F1
#
_entry.id   AF-A0A6D0IP36-F1
#
_cell.length_a   1.000
_cell.length_b   1.000
_cell.length_c   1.000
_cell.angle_alpha   90.00
_cell.angle_beta   90.00
_cell.angle_gamma   90.00
#
_symmetry.space_group_name_H-M   'P 1'
#
loop_
_entity.id
_entity.type
_entity.pdbx_description
1 polymer ?
#
loop_
_entity_poly.entity_id
_entity_poly.type
_entity_poly.pdbx_seq_one_letter_code
_entity_poly.pdbx_strand_id
1 'polypeptide(L)'
;YWNSNVTKEIVHAFFTVLQNTGADRGFIISKKGFQSGAIEATKHTNISLYTLDEFKKKTNHLVQSNILKSFLNRAILTSTRYWGNTKKTRIKYELRYEMFDDREILSCAVILIIVTDLIIDEEITYPFDVSHYTGKQIDPINSFHELMHWLNLSLNELDRRILDAEIMMKVNGDFDPIYEYYTPDI
;
A
#
# COMPACT_ATOMS: atom_id res chain seq x y z
N TYR A 1 -25.63 -11.38 -22.20
CA TYR A 1 -26.28 -11.82 -20.94
C TYR A 1 -25.96 -10.95 -19.71
N TRP A 2 -25.06 -9.96 -19.76
CA TRP A 2 -24.75 -9.08 -18.61
C TRP A 2 -25.24 -7.62 -18.77
N ASN A 3 -26.16 -7.37 -19.72
CA ASN A 3 -26.72 -6.03 -20.01
C ASN A 3 -28.16 -5.84 -19.49
N SER A 4 -28.64 -6.75 -18.64
CA SER A 4 -29.96 -6.69 -18.00
C SER A 4 -29.83 -6.71 -16.48
N ASN A 5 -30.87 -6.28 -15.78
CA ASN A 5 -30.91 -6.33 -14.32
C ASN A 5 -30.77 -7.77 -13.82
N VAL A 6 -30.01 -7.96 -12.76
CA VAL A 6 -29.86 -9.26 -12.10
C VAL A 6 -31.20 -9.70 -11.53
N THR A 7 -31.57 -10.95 -11.80
CA THR A 7 -32.86 -11.53 -11.43
C THR A 7 -32.79 -12.27 -10.10
N LYS A 8 -33.95 -12.62 -9.55
CA LYS A 8 -34.08 -13.37 -8.29
C LYS A 8 -33.44 -14.76 -8.36
N GLU A 9 -33.53 -15.41 -9.51
CA GLU A 9 -33.00 -16.77 -9.74
C GLU A 9 -31.48 -16.80 -9.58
N ILE A 10 -30.79 -15.76 -10.06
CA ILE A 10 -29.33 -15.62 -9.92
C ILE A 10 -28.95 -15.49 -8.44
N VAL A 11 -29.71 -14.71 -7.66
CA VAL A 11 -29.46 -14.54 -6.22
C VAL A 11 -29.63 -15.87 -5.47
N HIS A 12 -30.69 -16.63 -5.77
CA HIS A 12 -30.91 -17.93 -5.14
C HIS A 12 -29.84 -18.96 -5.51
N ALA A 13 -29.45 -19.03 -6.78
CA ALA A 13 -28.36 -19.90 -7.21
C ALA A 13 -27.06 -19.55 -6.48
N PHE A 14 -26.74 -18.26 -6.37
CA PHE A 14 -25.56 -17.81 -5.64
C PHE A 14 -25.64 -18.10 -4.13
N PHE A 15 -26.81 -17.94 -3.51
CA PHE A 15 -27.03 -18.28 -2.12
C PHE A 15 -26.74 -19.76 -1.84
N THR A 16 -27.18 -20.67 -2.69
CA THR A 16 -26.86 -22.10 -2.56
C THR A 16 -25.35 -22.35 -2.61
N VAL A 17 -24.63 -21.68 -3.52
CA VAL A 17 -23.16 -21.78 -3.59
C VAL A 17 -22.52 -21.27 -2.30
N LEU A 18 -22.94 -20.10 -1.81
CA LEU A 18 -22.42 -19.50 -0.58
C LEU A 18 -22.58 -20.43 0.62
N GLN A 19 -23.75 -21.03 0.80
CA GLN A 19 -24.03 -22.02 1.85
C GLN A 19 -23.14 -23.26 1.70
N ASN A 20 -23.01 -23.80 0.49
CA ASN A 20 -22.18 -24.98 0.23
C ASN A 20 -20.69 -24.72 0.50
N THR A 21 -20.22 -23.49 0.32
CA THR A 21 -18.84 -23.09 0.60
C THR A 21 -18.58 -22.74 2.07
N GLY A 22 -19.62 -22.56 2.88
CA GLY A 22 -19.50 -22.04 4.25
C GLY A 22 -18.97 -20.60 4.31
N ALA A 23 -19.13 -19.82 3.23
CA ALA A 23 -18.63 -18.46 3.18
C ALA A 23 -19.51 -17.52 4.02
N ASP A 24 -18.87 -16.71 4.87
CA ASP A 24 -19.58 -15.80 5.78
C ASP A 24 -20.31 -14.66 5.04
N ARG A 25 -19.78 -14.21 3.89
CA ARG A 25 -20.33 -13.07 3.14
C ARG A 25 -20.23 -13.23 1.63
N GLY A 26 -21.27 -12.77 0.92
CA GLY A 26 -21.36 -12.82 -0.54
C GLY A 26 -21.61 -11.45 -1.16
N PHE A 27 -21.07 -11.22 -2.35
CA PHE A 27 -21.26 -9.98 -3.09
C PHE A 27 -21.71 -10.28 -4.51
N ILE A 28 -22.78 -9.63 -4.96
CA ILE A 28 -23.18 -9.63 -6.38
C ILE A 28 -23.03 -8.22 -6.91
N ILE A 29 -22.21 -8.07 -7.96
CA ILE A 29 -21.90 -6.78 -8.58
C ILE A 29 -22.59 -6.70 -9.93
N SER A 30 -23.37 -5.65 -10.17
CA SER A 30 -24.10 -5.45 -11.43
C SER A 30 -23.79 -4.11 -12.07
N LYS A 31 -23.57 -4.09 -13.38
CA LYS A 31 -23.41 -2.84 -14.16
C LYS A 31 -24.75 -2.14 -14.45
N LYS A 32 -25.83 -2.91 -14.56
CA LYS A 32 -27.17 -2.42 -14.93
C LYS A 32 -28.10 -2.22 -13.74
N GLY A 33 -27.88 -2.97 -12.66
CA GLY A 33 -28.71 -2.97 -11.46
C GLY A 33 -29.38 -4.31 -11.20
N PHE A 34 -30.42 -4.28 -10.38
CA PHE A 34 -31.10 -5.45 -9.81
C PHE A 34 -32.60 -5.31 -9.98
N GLN A 35 -33.30 -6.43 -10.18
CA GLN A 35 -34.76 -6.45 -10.11
C GLN A 35 -35.22 -6.38 -8.66
N SER A 36 -36.47 -5.94 -8.43
CA SER A 36 -37.06 -5.88 -7.08
C SER A 36 -37.02 -7.24 -6.36
N GLY A 37 -37.31 -8.33 -7.08
CA GLY A 37 -37.24 -9.69 -6.55
C GLY A 37 -35.83 -10.14 -6.16
N ALA A 38 -34.78 -9.63 -6.81
CA ALA A 38 -33.39 -9.90 -6.43
C ALA A 38 -33.03 -9.18 -5.13
N ILE A 39 -33.43 -7.91 -4.99
CA ILE A 39 -33.24 -7.14 -3.76
C ILE A 39 -33.97 -7.82 -2.59
N GLU A 40 -35.23 -8.21 -2.80
CA GLU A 40 -36.02 -8.91 -1.79
C GLU A 40 -35.38 -10.23 -1.36
N ALA A 41 -34.87 -11.02 -2.31
CA ALA A 41 -34.21 -12.29 -2.02
C ALA A 41 -32.93 -12.15 -1.18
N THR A 42 -32.30 -10.98 -1.14
CA THR A 42 -31.11 -10.73 -0.31
C THR A 42 -31.38 -10.27 1.11
N LYS A 43 -32.60 -9.79 1.44
CA LYS A 43 -32.92 -9.13 2.73
C LYS A 43 -32.58 -9.94 3.98
N HIS A 44 -32.62 -11.27 3.89
CA HIS A 44 -32.39 -12.19 5.01
C HIS A 44 -31.21 -13.13 4.74
N THR A 45 -30.23 -12.65 3.97
CA THR A 45 -29.03 -13.41 3.60
C THR A 45 -27.78 -12.58 3.85
N ASN A 46 -26.61 -13.22 3.90
CA ASN A 46 -25.32 -12.53 3.97
C ASN A 46 -24.84 -12.03 2.59
N ILE A 47 -25.75 -11.89 1.62
CA ILE A 47 -25.45 -11.41 0.27
C ILE A 47 -25.72 -9.91 0.20
N SER A 48 -24.73 -9.14 -0.24
CA SER A 48 -24.88 -7.71 -0.53
C SER A 48 -24.88 -7.46 -2.04
N LEU A 49 -25.78 -6.61 -2.50
CA LEU A 49 -25.90 -6.21 -3.90
C LEU A 49 -25.25 -4.84 -4.09
N TYR A 50 -24.38 -4.71 -5.09
CA TYR A 50 -23.71 -3.46 -5.40
C TYR A 50 -23.70 -3.17 -6.90
N THR A 51 -23.81 -1.90 -7.26
CA THR A 51 -23.27 -1.42 -8.52
C THR A 51 -21.74 -1.43 -8.47
N LEU A 52 -21.10 -1.37 -9.64
CA LEU A 52 -19.63 -1.29 -9.69
C LEU A 52 -19.10 -0.08 -8.91
N ASP A 53 -19.80 1.06 -8.97
CA ASP A 53 -19.38 2.28 -8.27
C ASP A 53 -19.60 2.21 -6.77
N GLU A 54 -20.71 1.63 -6.30
CA GLU A 54 -20.94 1.38 -4.87
C GLU A 54 -19.92 0.40 -4.30
N PHE A 55 -19.60 -0.67 -5.04
CA PHE A 55 -18.59 -1.63 -4.63
C PHE A 55 -17.21 -0.98 -4.50
N LYS A 56 -16.81 -0.17 -5.50
CA LYS A 56 -15.56 0.61 -5.44
C LYS A 56 -15.54 1.53 -4.22
N LYS A 57 -16.60 2.32 -4.00
CA LYS A 57 -16.69 3.20 -2.83
C LYS A 57 -16.59 2.42 -1.51
N LYS A 58 -17.28 1.28 -1.40
CA LYS A 58 -17.30 0.47 -0.17
C LYS A 58 -15.96 -0.19 0.14
N THR A 59 -15.19 -0.54 -0.89
CA THR A 59 -13.91 -1.25 -0.75
C THR A 59 -12.68 -0.35 -0.81
N ASN A 60 -12.85 0.93 -1.17
CA ASN A 60 -11.74 1.85 -1.40
C ASN A 60 -10.78 1.92 -0.21
N HIS A 61 -11.28 2.21 1.00
CA HIS A 61 -10.44 2.31 2.20
C HIS A 61 -9.70 1.01 2.50
N LEU A 62 -10.35 -0.15 2.35
CA LEU A 62 -9.71 -1.44 2.56
C LEU A 62 -8.56 -1.68 1.57
N VAL A 63 -8.80 -1.37 0.29
CA VAL A 63 -7.79 -1.51 -0.77
C VAL A 63 -6.62 -0.55 -0.52
N GLN A 64 -6.91 0.71 -0.22
CA GLN A 64 -5.88 1.71 0.08
C GLN A 64 -5.04 1.31 1.30
N SER A 65 -5.70 0.91 2.40
CA SER A 65 -5.02 0.46 3.62
C SER A 65 -4.12 -0.76 3.36
N ASN A 66 -4.60 -1.77 2.64
CA ASN A 66 -3.79 -2.94 2.31
C ASN A 66 -2.58 -2.59 1.43
N ILE A 67 -2.75 -1.65 0.48
CA ILE A 67 -1.65 -1.16 -0.35
C ILE A 67 -0.62 -0.42 0.52
N LEU A 68 -1.04 0.49 1.40
CA LEU A 68 -0.14 1.20 2.31
C LEU A 68 0.60 0.25 3.25
N LYS A 69 -0.09 -0.75 3.82
CA LYS A 69 0.54 -1.82 4.61
C LYS A 69 1.60 -2.58 3.82
N SER A 70 1.38 -2.83 2.53
CA SER A 70 2.39 -3.47 1.68
C SER A 70 3.63 -2.58 1.49
N PHE A 71 3.46 -1.26 1.40
CA PHE A 71 4.58 -0.31 1.38
C PHE A 71 5.30 -0.27 2.72
N LEU A 72 4.59 -0.34 3.85
CA LEU A 72 5.21 -0.38 5.18
C LEU A 72 6.07 -1.62 5.33
N ASN A 73 5.55 -2.79 4.97
CA ASN A 73 6.31 -4.03 5.02
C ASN A 73 7.59 -3.94 4.19
N ARG A 74 7.50 -3.38 2.96
CA ARG A 74 8.68 -3.15 2.13
C ARG A 74 9.64 -2.16 2.77
N ALA A 75 9.14 -1.02 3.27
CA ALA A 75 9.96 -0.01 3.93
C ALA A 75 10.70 -0.59 5.14
N ILE A 76 10.04 -1.40 5.97
CA ILE A 76 10.65 -2.09 7.11
C ILE A 76 11.81 -2.98 6.64
N LEU A 77 11.60 -3.84 5.64
CA LEU A 77 12.65 -4.72 5.10
C LEU A 77 13.84 -3.93 4.54
N THR A 78 13.57 -2.92 3.71
CA THR A 78 14.59 -2.01 3.18
C THR A 78 15.34 -1.32 4.31
N SER A 79 14.64 -0.95 5.37
CA SER A 79 15.20 -0.28 6.53
C SER A 79 16.09 -1.17 7.40
N THR A 80 15.74 -2.45 7.56
CA THR A 80 16.60 -3.44 8.21
C THR A 80 17.94 -3.58 7.47
N ARG A 81 17.92 -3.59 6.12
CA ARG A 81 19.14 -3.57 5.31
C ARG A 81 19.93 -2.29 5.48
N TYR A 82 19.25 -1.15 5.48
CA TYR A 82 19.87 0.16 5.68
C TYR A 82 20.57 0.25 7.05
N TRP A 83 19.85 0.01 8.14
CA TRP A 83 20.36 0.15 9.50
C TRP A 83 21.23 -1.02 9.97
N GLY A 84 21.19 -2.16 9.29
CA GLY A 84 22.12 -3.25 9.56
C GLY A 84 23.59 -2.87 9.33
N ASN A 85 23.83 -1.78 8.60
CA ASN A 85 25.15 -1.19 8.44
C ASN A 85 25.40 -0.05 9.44
N THR A 86 26.61 0.00 10.00
CA THR A 86 27.00 1.08 10.92
C THR A 86 26.83 2.45 10.27
N LYS A 87 26.64 3.50 11.09
CA LYS A 87 26.56 4.88 10.58
C LYS A 87 27.77 5.25 9.72
N LYS A 88 28.97 4.85 10.16
CA LYS A 88 30.24 5.10 9.45
C LYS A 88 30.25 4.42 8.08
N THR A 89 29.83 3.15 8.01
CA THR A 89 29.73 2.40 6.74
C THR A 89 28.74 3.07 5.80
N ARG A 90 27.54 3.44 6.28
CA ARG A 90 26.55 4.13 5.44
C ARG A 90 27.03 5.48 4.90
N ILE A 91 27.80 6.24 5.66
CA ILE A 91 28.41 7.50 5.17
C ILE A 91 29.48 7.19 4.11
N LYS A 92 30.36 6.22 4.38
CA LYS A 92 31.46 5.81 3.47
C LYS A 92 30.94 5.41 2.08
N TYR A 93 29.79 4.74 2.01
CA TYR A 93 29.17 4.29 0.76
C TYR A 93 28.00 5.18 0.32
N GLU A 94 27.98 6.42 0.79
CA GLU A 94 27.03 7.46 0.41
C GLU A 94 25.55 7.15 0.69
N LEU A 95 25.20 6.08 1.40
CA LEU A 95 23.82 5.77 1.82
C LEU A 95 23.24 6.76 2.83
N ARG A 96 24.10 7.43 3.61
CA ARG A 96 23.69 8.43 4.59
C ARG A 96 24.41 9.73 4.33
N TYR A 97 23.63 10.80 4.40
CA TYR A 97 24.09 12.16 4.24
C TYR A 97 24.19 12.87 5.59
N GLU A 98 25.16 13.77 5.70
CA GLU A 98 25.31 14.66 6.84
C GLU A 98 24.48 15.93 6.64
N MET A 99 24.38 16.78 7.67
CA MET A 99 23.68 18.07 7.55
C MET A 99 24.28 18.88 6.38
N PHE A 100 23.42 19.51 5.57
CA PHE A 100 23.75 20.32 4.38
C PHE A 100 24.12 19.54 3.10
N ASP A 101 23.65 18.30 2.95
CA ASP A 101 23.74 17.61 1.67
C ASP A 101 22.60 18.04 0.73
N ASP A 102 22.95 18.69 -0.37
CA ASP A 102 22.00 19.27 -1.34
C ASP A 102 21.29 18.21 -2.20
N ARG A 103 21.69 16.93 -2.15
CA ARG A 103 21.13 15.87 -3.01
C ARG A 103 19.63 15.64 -2.78
N GLU A 104 18.84 15.57 -3.86
CA GLU A 104 17.37 15.37 -3.90
C GLU A 104 16.90 13.97 -3.47
N ILE A 105 17.56 13.33 -2.50
CA ILE A 105 17.30 11.92 -2.20
C ILE A 105 16.70 11.76 -0.82
N LEU A 106 15.55 11.10 -0.80
CA LEU A 106 14.85 10.70 0.42
C LEU A 106 15.70 9.72 1.23
N SER A 107 15.89 10.01 2.52
CA SER A 107 16.48 9.03 3.43
C SER A 107 15.48 7.91 3.74
N CYS A 108 16.00 6.72 4.04
CA CYS A 108 15.17 5.58 4.48
C CYS A 108 14.29 5.93 5.68
N ALA A 109 14.78 6.78 6.60
CA ALA A 109 14.03 7.23 7.77
C ALA A 109 12.80 8.05 7.36
N VAL A 110 12.95 8.96 6.38
CA VAL A 110 11.86 9.82 5.90
C VAL A 110 10.77 8.99 5.23
N ILE A 111 11.13 8.02 4.38
CA ILE A 111 10.14 7.13 3.75
C ILE A 111 9.38 6.34 4.82
N LEU A 112 10.07 5.82 5.84
CA LEU A 112 9.42 5.06 6.92
C LEU A 112 8.44 5.93 7.71
N ILE A 113 8.81 7.17 8.01
CA ILE A 113 7.92 8.14 8.68
C ILE A 113 6.68 8.40 7.82
N ILE A 114 6.85 8.75 6.54
CA ILE A 114 5.74 9.04 5.63
C ILE A 114 4.77 7.86 5.56
N VAL A 115 5.28 6.64 5.33
CA VAL A 115 4.42 5.46 5.20
C VAL A 115 3.74 5.09 6.52
N THR A 116 4.39 5.33 7.66
CA THR A 116 3.79 5.09 8.99
C THR A 116 2.66 6.08 9.25
N ASP A 117 2.88 7.37 9.00
CA ASP A 117 1.87 8.41 9.17
C ASP A 117 0.65 8.14 8.28
N LEU A 118 0.87 7.77 7.00
CA LEU A 118 -0.20 7.42 6.07
C LEU A 118 -1.04 6.21 6.49
N ILE A 119 -0.50 5.32 7.32
CA ILE A 119 -1.24 4.15 7.86
C ILE A 119 -2.04 4.53 9.11
N ILE A 120 -1.50 5.44 9.91
CA ILE A 120 -2.19 5.97 11.10
C ILE A 120 -3.39 6.83 10.67
N ASP A 121 -3.25 7.58 9.59
CA ASP A 121 -4.32 8.38 9.03
C ASP A 121 -5.41 7.49 8.37
N GLU A 122 -6.61 7.47 8.95
CA GLU A 122 -7.74 6.71 8.42
C GLU A 122 -8.25 7.24 7.06
N GLU A 123 -8.01 8.53 6.77
CA GLU A 123 -8.36 9.20 5.52
C GLU A 123 -7.26 10.17 5.07
N ILE A 124 -6.67 9.90 3.90
CA ILE A 124 -5.68 10.78 3.28
C ILE A 124 -6.40 11.91 2.54
N THR A 125 -6.12 13.15 2.92
CA THR A 125 -6.64 14.35 2.24
C THR A 125 -5.73 14.71 1.06
N TYR A 126 -6.34 14.98 -0.10
CA TYR A 126 -5.63 15.44 -1.29
C TYR A 126 -6.00 16.90 -1.62
N PRO A 127 -5.06 17.73 -2.11
CA PRO A 127 -3.66 17.41 -2.40
C PRO A 127 -2.82 17.13 -1.14
N PHE A 128 -1.97 16.09 -1.21
CA PHE A 128 -1.07 15.67 -0.14
C PHE A 128 0.32 16.28 -0.36
N ASP A 129 0.77 17.09 0.60
CA ASP A 129 2.06 17.79 0.52
C ASP A 129 3.17 17.00 1.20
N VAL A 130 4.03 16.37 0.40
CA VAL A 130 5.21 15.64 0.88
C VAL A 130 6.38 16.57 1.24
N SER A 131 6.31 17.86 0.91
CA SER A 131 7.40 18.83 1.13
C SER A 131 7.72 18.98 2.62
N HIS A 132 6.71 18.86 3.49
CA HIS A 132 6.88 18.89 4.94
C HIS A 132 7.86 17.83 5.45
N TYR A 133 7.83 16.63 4.86
CA TYR A 133 8.68 15.50 5.26
C TYR A 133 10.09 15.60 4.69
N THR A 134 10.22 16.15 3.48
CA THR A 134 11.48 16.17 2.75
C THR A 134 12.31 17.42 3.00
N GLY A 135 11.67 18.49 3.47
CA GLY A 135 12.28 19.83 3.54
C GLY A 135 12.56 20.43 2.16
N LYS A 136 12.03 19.83 1.08
CA LYS A 136 12.21 20.25 -0.31
C LYS A 136 10.87 20.59 -0.92
N GLN A 137 10.85 21.58 -1.80
CA GLN A 137 9.65 21.91 -2.56
C GLN A 137 9.40 20.80 -3.58
N ILE A 138 8.33 20.03 -3.35
CA ILE A 138 7.88 18.96 -4.24
C ILE A 138 6.44 19.29 -4.65
N ASP A 139 6.09 19.02 -5.91
CA ASP A 139 4.72 19.20 -6.37
C ASP A 139 3.76 18.34 -5.52
N PRO A 140 2.61 18.90 -5.11
CA PRO A 140 1.66 18.17 -4.29
C PRO A 140 1.11 16.95 -5.04
N ILE A 141 0.90 15.88 -4.29
CA ILE A 141 0.33 14.62 -4.78
C ILE A 141 -1.20 14.75 -4.79
N ASN A 142 -1.85 14.54 -5.94
CA ASN A 142 -3.26 14.88 -6.12
C ASN A 142 -4.21 13.68 -6.00
N SER A 143 -3.66 12.47 -5.92
CA SER A 143 -4.46 11.25 -5.83
C SER A 143 -3.72 10.12 -5.16
N PHE A 144 -4.47 9.11 -4.68
CA PHE A 144 -3.88 7.87 -4.16
C PHE A 144 -3.01 7.15 -5.20
N HIS A 145 -3.36 7.26 -6.49
CA HIS A 145 -2.55 6.67 -7.55
C HIS A 145 -1.19 7.37 -7.70
N GLU A 146 -1.17 8.71 -7.68
CA GLU A 146 0.08 9.48 -7.66
C GLU A 146 0.90 9.18 -6.40
N LEU A 147 0.26 9.03 -5.24
CA LEU A 147 0.92 8.64 -4.00
C LEU A 147 1.61 7.29 -4.12
N MET A 148 0.91 6.27 -4.63
CA MET A 148 1.47 4.95 -4.88
C MET A 148 2.66 5.01 -5.85
N HIS A 149 2.57 5.82 -6.90
CA HIS A 149 3.65 5.97 -7.86
C HIS A 149 4.87 6.61 -7.21
N TRP A 150 4.67 7.68 -6.46
CA TRP A 150 5.71 8.39 -5.72
C TRP A 150 6.41 7.49 -4.69
N LEU A 151 5.66 6.73 -3.90
CA LEU A 151 6.20 5.76 -2.93
C LEU A 151 7.01 4.67 -3.61
N ASN A 152 6.52 4.13 -4.74
CA ASN A 152 7.24 3.11 -5.51
C ASN A 152 8.57 3.63 -6.04
N LEU A 153 8.58 4.82 -6.66
CA LEU A 153 9.81 5.43 -7.17
C LEU A 153 10.82 5.66 -6.04
N SER A 154 10.36 6.21 -4.92
CA SER A 154 11.18 6.50 -3.76
C SER A 154 11.82 5.24 -3.15
N LEU A 155 11.03 4.16 -2.98
CA LEU A 155 11.53 2.88 -2.47
C LEU A 155 12.43 2.15 -3.49
N ASN A 156 12.13 2.22 -4.79
CA ASN A 156 12.98 1.62 -5.82
C ASN A 156 14.36 2.27 -5.86
N GLU A 157 14.41 3.60 -5.79
CA GLU A 157 15.68 4.32 -5.77
C GLU A 157 16.47 3.99 -4.49
N LEU A 158 15.78 3.92 -3.34
CA LEU A 158 16.43 3.52 -2.09
C LEU A 158 17.00 2.09 -2.16
N ASP A 159 16.23 1.13 -2.67
CA ASP A 159 16.66 -0.27 -2.82
C ASP A 159 17.86 -0.40 -3.75
N ARG A 160 17.84 0.33 -4.89
CA ARG A 160 18.97 0.38 -5.83
C ARG A 160 20.24 0.86 -5.15
N ARG A 161 20.15 1.97 -4.41
CA ARG A 161 21.30 2.57 -3.74
C ARG A 161 21.86 1.68 -2.65
N ILE A 162 20.99 1.05 -1.86
CA ILE A 162 21.41 0.04 -0.86
C ILE A 162 22.14 -1.09 -1.56
N LEU A 163 21.60 -1.63 -2.66
CA LEU A 163 22.25 -2.70 -3.42
C LEU A 163 23.63 -2.27 -3.94
N ASP A 164 23.73 -1.10 -4.57
CA ASP A 164 25.00 -0.56 -5.09
C ASP A 164 26.04 -0.42 -3.96
N ALA A 165 25.62 0.09 -2.81
CA ALA A 165 26.48 0.24 -1.64
C ALA A 165 26.90 -1.12 -1.07
N GLU A 166 25.99 -2.10 -0.95
CA GLU A 166 26.28 -3.45 -0.48
C GLU A 166 27.28 -4.17 -1.41
N ILE A 167 27.17 -3.97 -2.74
CA ILE A 167 28.14 -4.48 -3.72
C ILE A 167 29.52 -3.89 -3.44
N MET A 168 29.60 -2.57 -3.25
CA MET A 168 30.87 -1.89 -2.97
C MET A 168 31.45 -2.25 -1.59
N MET A 169 30.60 -2.50 -0.60
CA MET A 169 31.01 -3.05 0.70
C MET A 169 31.66 -4.42 0.54
N LYS A 170 31.07 -5.30 -0.27
CA LYS A 170 31.63 -6.64 -0.52
C LYS A 170 32.98 -6.57 -1.23
N VAL A 171 33.09 -5.73 -2.27
CA VAL A 171 34.35 -5.55 -3.01
C VAL A 171 35.49 -5.08 -2.09
N ASN A 172 35.19 -4.23 -1.11
CA ASN A 172 36.19 -3.67 -0.20
C ASN A 172 36.38 -4.48 1.10
N GLY A 173 35.62 -5.57 1.30
CA GLY A 173 35.66 -6.36 2.54
C GLY A 173 35.02 -5.68 3.76
N ASP A 174 34.18 -4.67 3.55
CA ASP A 174 33.49 -3.90 4.60
C ASP A 174 32.03 -4.37 4.84
N PHE A 175 31.57 -5.41 4.14
CA PHE A 175 30.20 -5.93 4.25
C PHE A 175 30.03 -6.82 5.48
N ASP A 176 29.56 -6.23 6.57
CA ASP A 176 29.32 -6.91 7.86
C ASP A 176 28.00 -6.39 8.50
N PRO A 177 26.84 -6.75 7.94
CA PRO A 177 25.56 -6.26 8.43
C PRO A 177 25.10 -7.01 9.69
N ILE A 178 24.57 -6.27 10.66
CA ILE A 178 23.85 -6.82 11.82
C ILE A 178 22.36 -6.61 11.61
N TYR A 179 21.63 -7.67 11.24
CA TYR A 179 20.20 -7.57 11.03
C TYR A 179 19.45 -7.77 12.35
N GLU A 180 18.90 -6.69 12.88
CA GLU A 180 17.84 -6.75 13.89
C GLU A 180 16.50 -6.54 13.16
N TYR A 181 15.85 -7.65 12.81
CA TYR A 181 14.51 -7.63 12.25
C TYR A 181 13.50 -7.70 13.39
N TYR A 182 12.83 -6.57 13.66
CA TYR A 182 11.61 -6.58 14.44
C TYR A 182 10.46 -6.77 13.46
N THR A 183 9.83 -7.94 13.45
CA THR A 183 8.47 -8.09 12.91
C THR A 183 7.59 -7.25 13.82
N PRO A 184 7.02 -6.11 13.39
CA PRO A 184 5.88 -5.60 14.11
C PRO A 184 4.78 -6.63 13.88
N ASP A 185 4.13 -7.11 14.93
CA ASP A 185 2.90 -7.86 14.79
C ASP A 185 1.87 -6.90 14.15
N ILE A 186 1.64 -7.02 12.82
CA ILE A 186 0.65 -6.23 12.06
C ILE A 186 -0.53 -7.12 11.70
#